data_AF-A0A847GMA4-F1
#
_entry.id   AF-A0A847GMA4-F1
#
_cell.length_a   1.000
_cell.length_b   1.000
_cell.length_c   1.000
_cell.angle_alpha   90.00
_cell.angle_beta   90.00
_cell.angle_gamma   90.00
#
_symmetry.space_group_name_H-M   'P 1'
#
loop_
_entity.id
_entity.type
_entity.pdbx_description
1 polymer ?
#
loop_
_entity_poly.entity_id
_entity_poly.type
_entity_poly.pdbx_seq_one_letter_code
_entity_poly.pdbx_strand_id
1 'polypeptide(L)'
;MTVRGISWLCSLLLLAALAGCRSAPLAAGPHLDPLSLLPWAHRAEEVAWENWAARHLESGDLLFVRGDSRILFGLVNFSQLCTDLADSRFSHVGLASQESDGLFVYDVVVGGPRRVPFGKFATDRNISLLAVKRLQPQYRGCVPAAIEYCRQISVHSGKFDTELRLDNDHYYCSEMIELAFRHAGLPLSQPIRIDQLPRIDRLPAPTKILIDTLTTIEMQQEIFVPGNDRIGIWSCPCLDLVIDATPTARPPSDPAMPPGVVRGSDIARSSGPADSVRTAWAGQELRAPDSTDRAPESREAAAGR
;
A
#
# COMPACT_ATOMS: atom_id res chain seq x y z
N MET A 1 -59.00 -9.69 3.62
CA MET A 1 -58.54 -11.10 3.56
C MET A 1 -57.18 -11.11 2.85
N THR A 2 -56.11 -10.73 3.54
CA THR A 2 -55.08 -11.64 4.11
C THR A 2 -54.48 -12.62 3.11
N VAL A 3 -53.34 -12.23 2.51
CA VAL A 3 -52.29 -13.18 2.12
C VAL A 3 -51.05 -12.80 2.93
N ARG A 4 -50.84 -13.59 3.99
CA ARG A 4 -49.67 -13.57 4.88
C ARG A 4 -48.63 -14.55 4.32
N GLY A 5 -47.36 -14.17 4.44
CA GLY A 5 -46.29 -15.13 4.76
C GLY A 5 -45.32 -15.47 3.64
N ILE A 6 -44.54 -14.49 3.16
CA ILE A 6 -43.22 -14.81 2.58
C ILE A 6 -42.31 -15.15 3.76
N SER A 7 -41.88 -16.41 3.74
CA SER A 7 -41.21 -17.16 4.79
C SER A 7 -39.87 -16.54 5.21
N TRP A 8 -39.81 -16.06 6.45
CA TRP A 8 -38.60 -15.65 7.18
C TRP A 8 -37.60 -16.80 7.43
N LEU A 9 -37.89 -18.04 7.01
CA LEU A 9 -37.02 -19.20 7.25
C LEU A 9 -35.83 -19.32 6.29
N CYS A 10 -35.78 -18.59 5.17
CA CYS A 10 -34.60 -18.61 4.29
C CYS A 10 -33.43 -17.74 4.80
N SER A 11 -33.67 -16.80 5.73
CA SER A 11 -32.60 -15.96 6.30
C SER A 11 -31.83 -16.63 7.46
N LEU A 12 -32.36 -17.71 8.04
CA LEU A 12 -31.72 -18.39 9.19
C LEU A 12 -30.84 -19.59 8.79
N LEU A 13 -31.05 -20.16 7.61
CA LEU A 13 -30.22 -21.28 7.11
C LEU A 13 -28.91 -20.81 6.46
N LEU A 14 -28.76 -19.53 6.12
CA LEU A 14 -27.46 -18.95 5.74
C LEU A 14 -26.54 -18.68 6.95
N LEU A 15 -27.10 -18.63 8.16
CA LEU A 15 -26.34 -18.43 9.41
C LEU A 15 -25.79 -19.75 10.01
N ALA A 16 -26.36 -20.90 9.64
CA ALA A 16 -25.95 -22.20 10.18
C ALA A 16 -24.82 -22.88 9.38
N ALA A 17 -24.57 -22.48 8.13
CA ALA A 17 -23.48 -23.01 7.31
C ALA A 17 -22.11 -22.34 7.59
N LEU A 18 -22.08 -21.29 8.43
CA LEU A 18 -20.84 -20.64 8.89
C LEU A 18 -20.35 -21.17 10.26
N ALA A 19 -21.06 -22.13 10.86
CA ALA A 19 -20.72 -22.72 12.16
C ALA A 19 -19.70 -23.88 12.05
N GLY A 20 -18.71 -23.75 11.17
CA GLY A 20 -17.43 -24.47 11.27
C GLY A 20 -16.57 -23.87 12.39
N CYS A 21 -17.16 -23.70 13.58
CA CYS A 21 -16.52 -23.16 14.76
C CYS A 21 -15.49 -24.17 15.29
N ARG A 22 -14.24 -24.07 14.84
CA ARG A 22 -13.14 -24.44 15.71
C ARG A 22 -13.09 -23.39 16.81
N SER A 23 -13.41 -23.81 18.03
CA SER A 23 -13.25 -23.02 19.24
C SER A 23 -11.77 -22.64 19.39
N ALA A 24 -11.39 -21.49 18.84
CA ALA A 24 -10.19 -20.81 19.27
C ALA A 24 -10.44 -20.32 20.71
N PRO A 25 -9.51 -20.53 21.65
CA PRO A 25 -9.66 -19.93 22.97
C PRO A 25 -9.74 -18.41 22.81
N LEU A 26 -10.66 -17.79 23.54
CA LEU A 26 -10.75 -16.34 23.71
C LEU A 26 -9.37 -15.84 24.13
N ALA A 27 -8.59 -15.33 23.15
CA ALA A 27 -7.41 -14.56 23.45
C ALA A 27 -7.89 -13.36 24.27
N ALA A 28 -7.26 -13.16 25.43
CA ALA A 28 -7.46 -11.95 26.22
C ALA A 28 -7.35 -10.75 25.28
N GLY A 29 -8.44 -10.00 25.14
CA GLY A 29 -8.44 -8.77 24.36
C GLY A 29 -7.32 -7.85 24.84
N PRO A 30 -6.79 -6.97 23.96
CA PRO A 30 -5.74 -6.06 24.37
C PRO A 30 -6.20 -5.30 25.61
N HIS A 31 -5.34 -5.28 26.62
CA HIS A 31 -5.56 -4.53 27.85
C HIS A 31 -5.59 -3.04 27.47
N LEU A 32 -6.78 -2.50 27.23
CA LEU A 32 -6.95 -1.09 26.91
C LEU A 32 -6.68 -0.30 28.18
N ASP A 33 -5.54 0.38 28.23
CA ASP A 33 -5.25 1.36 29.27
C ASP A 33 -6.28 2.50 29.16
N PRO A 34 -7.11 2.78 30.18
CA PRO A 34 -8.08 3.87 30.16
C PRO A 34 -7.47 5.23 29.83
N LEU A 35 -6.18 5.43 30.11
CA LEU A 35 -5.46 6.67 29.79
C LEU A 35 -5.20 6.84 28.29
N SER A 36 -5.12 5.74 27.52
CA SER A 36 -4.95 5.76 26.05
C SER A 36 -6.20 6.27 25.30
N LEU A 37 -7.32 6.46 25.99
CA LEU A 37 -8.56 7.01 25.44
C LEU A 37 -8.64 8.53 25.56
N LEU A 38 -7.70 9.16 26.27
CA LEU A 38 -7.69 10.60 26.46
C LEU A 38 -7.10 11.32 25.23
N PRO A 39 -7.71 12.43 24.75
CA PRO A 39 -7.26 13.14 23.55
C PRO A 39 -5.80 13.62 23.60
N TRP A 40 -5.26 13.85 24.80
CA TRP A 40 -3.89 14.34 25.00
C TRP A 40 -2.84 13.21 24.97
N ALA A 41 -3.21 11.97 25.29
CA ALA A 41 -2.31 10.82 25.21
C ALA A 41 -1.97 10.50 23.75
N HIS A 42 -2.99 10.51 22.88
CA HIS A 42 -2.82 10.42 21.43
C HIS A 42 -1.86 11.48 20.88
N ARG A 43 -1.97 12.72 21.37
CA ARG A 43 -1.08 13.81 20.95
C ARG A 43 0.37 13.57 21.35
N ALA A 44 0.61 12.98 22.51
CA ALA A 44 1.98 12.67 22.96
C ALA A 44 2.60 11.55 22.11
N GLU A 45 1.82 10.52 21.76
CA GLU A 45 2.25 9.44 20.87
C GLU A 45 2.52 9.95 19.45
N GLU A 46 1.62 10.78 18.89
CA GLU A 46 1.81 11.42 17.58
C GLU A 46 3.12 12.23 17.55
N VAL A 47 3.38 13.05 18.58
CA VAL A 47 4.62 13.85 18.68
C VAL A 47 5.86 12.96 18.82
N ALA A 48 5.78 11.84 19.54
CA ALA A 48 6.90 10.90 19.64
C ALA A 48 7.24 10.29 18.28
N TRP A 49 6.23 9.91 17.50
CA TRP A 49 6.39 9.42 16.14
C TRP A 49 6.89 10.49 15.18
N GLU A 50 6.40 11.74 15.26
CA GLU A 50 6.91 12.86 14.46
C GLU A 50 8.38 13.13 14.73
N ASN A 51 8.78 13.20 16.00
CA ASN A 51 10.16 13.41 16.40
C ASN A 51 11.07 12.28 15.92
N TRP A 52 10.60 11.03 16.01
CA TRP A 52 11.35 9.89 15.50
C TRP A 52 11.48 9.96 13.97
N ALA A 53 10.40 10.29 13.27
CA ALA A 53 10.38 10.34 11.82
C ALA A 53 11.30 11.42 11.27
N ALA A 54 11.33 12.61 11.89
CA ALA A 54 12.22 13.70 11.53
C ALA A 54 13.73 13.32 11.60
N ARG A 55 14.09 12.26 12.33
CA ARG A 55 15.47 11.75 12.42
C ARG A 55 15.79 10.61 11.46
N HIS A 56 14.79 9.90 10.95
CA HIS A 56 15.00 8.62 10.26
C HIS A 56 14.40 8.56 8.86
N LEU A 57 13.37 9.36 8.57
CA LEU A 57 12.66 9.34 7.32
C LEU A 57 13.07 10.50 6.41
N GLU A 58 12.99 10.26 5.10
CA GLU A 58 13.27 11.22 4.04
C GLU A 58 12.09 11.28 3.06
N SER A 59 11.97 12.38 2.32
CA SER A 59 11.09 12.44 1.15
C SER A 59 11.41 11.29 0.20
N GLY A 60 10.39 10.57 -0.26
CA GLY A 60 10.55 9.42 -1.14
C GLY A 60 10.57 8.07 -0.42
N ASP A 61 10.56 8.05 0.91
CA ASP A 61 10.39 6.79 1.65
C ASP A 61 9.01 6.18 1.43
N LEU A 62 9.00 4.88 1.17
CA LEU A 62 7.79 4.08 1.05
C LEU A 62 7.49 3.41 2.38
N LEU A 63 6.32 3.70 2.92
CA LEU A 63 5.84 3.23 4.21
C LEU A 63 4.88 2.06 3.98
N PHE A 64 5.31 0.85 4.32
CA PHE A 64 4.50 -0.36 4.19
C PHE A 64 3.88 -0.71 5.52
N VAL A 65 2.58 -0.92 5.56
CA VAL A 65 1.87 -1.15 6.80
C VAL A 65 0.91 -2.33 6.74
N ARG A 66 0.62 -2.89 7.92
CA ARG A 66 -0.46 -3.86 8.10
C ARG A 66 -1.66 -3.17 8.74
N GLY A 67 -2.61 -2.81 7.89
CA GLY A 67 -3.91 -2.26 8.28
C GLY A 67 -4.90 -3.31 8.81
N ASP A 68 -5.99 -2.84 9.41
CA ASP A 68 -7.21 -3.57 9.75
C ASP A 68 -8.41 -2.86 9.09
N SER A 69 -8.38 -2.75 7.76
CA SER A 69 -9.52 -2.22 7.01
C SER A 69 -10.56 -3.30 6.81
N ARG A 70 -11.78 -3.03 7.26
CA ARG A 70 -12.91 -3.95 7.16
C ARG A 70 -13.98 -3.41 6.22
N ILE A 71 -14.43 -4.23 5.30
CA ILE A 71 -15.49 -3.93 4.34
C ILE A 71 -16.75 -4.72 4.68
N LEU A 72 -17.85 -4.43 3.96
CA LEU A 72 -19.15 -5.09 4.13
C LEU A 72 -19.62 -5.06 5.58
N PHE A 73 -19.77 -3.87 6.16
CA PHE A 73 -20.21 -3.68 7.55
C PHE A 73 -19.35 -4.39 8.61
N GLY A 74 -18.06 -4.60 8.32
CA GLY A 74 -17.13 -5.23 9.26
C GLY A 74 -17.01 -6.75 9.13
N LEU A 75 -17.78 -7.37 8.22
CA LEU A 75 -17.83 -8.82 8.01
C LEU A 75 -16.53 -9.36 7.39
N VAL A 76 -15.88 -8.57 6.54
CA VAL A 76 -14.67 -8.99 5.84
C VAL A 76 -13.52 -8.09 6.23
N ASN A 77 -12.49 -8.67 6.86
CA ASN A 77 -11.22 -8.00 7.03
C ASN A 77 -10.48 -8.01 5.68
N PHE A 78 -10.65 -6.93 4.93
CA PHE A 78 -10.08 -6.79 3.59
C PHE A 78 -8.56 -6.73 3.64
N SER A 79 -7.99 -6.03 4.63
CA SER A 79 -6.54 -6.00 4.83
C SER A 79 -5.96 -7.40 5.04
N GLN A 80 -6.57 -8.19 5.92
CA GLN A 80 -6.13 -9.56 6.18
C GLN A 80 -6.27 -10.44 4.94
N LEU A 81 -7.40 -10.34 4.23
CA LEU A 81 -7.62 -11.07 2.99
C LEU A 81 -6.55 -10.77 1.94
N CYS A 82 -6.26 -9.48 1.68
CA CYS A 82 -5.22 -9.07 0.75
C CYS A 82 -3.84 -9.61 1.15
N THR A 83 -3.46 -9.51 2.43
CA THR A 83 -2.18 -10.05 2.91
C THR A 83 -2.08 -11.56 2.77
N ASP A 84 -3.17 -12.29 3.05
CA ASP A 84 -3.17 -13.74 2.99
C ASP A 84 -3.06 -14.26 1.55
N LEU A 85 -3.80 -13.66 0.62
CA LEU A 85 -3.76 -14.04 -0.80
C LEU A 85 -2.45 -13.64 -1.48
N ALA A 86 -1.93 -12.44 -1.16
CA ALA A 86 -0.68 -11.94 -1.71
C ALA A 86 0.57 -12.56 -1.06
N ASP A 87 0.41 -13.39 -0.01
CA ASP A 87 1.50 -13.84 0.87
C ASP A 87 2.39 -12.68 1.33
N SER A 88 1.75 -11.61 1.82
CA SER A 88 2.39 -10.37 2.20
C SER A 88 2.26 -10.09 3.69
N ARG A 89 3.24 -9.39 4.26
CA ARG A 89 3.14 -8.82 5.62
C ARG A 89 2.35 -7.52 5.65
N PHE A 90 2.07 -6.92 4.49
CA PHE A 90 1.60 -5.55 4.32
C PHE A 90 0.33 -5.51 3.46
N SER A 91 -0.67 -4.77 3.93
CA SER A 91 -1.92 -4.57 3.21
C SER A 91 -2.02 -3.18 2.57
N HIS A 92 -1.08 -2.29 2.87
CA HIS A 92 -1.15 -0.90 2.47
C HIS A 92 0.26 -0.29 2.31
N VAL A 93 0.36 0.72 1.46
CA VAL A 93 1.59 1.48 1.22
C VAL A 93 1.29 2.98 1.10
N GLY A 94 2.18 3.82 1.62
CA GLY A 94 2.14 5.28 1.47
C GLY A 94 3.51 5.85 1.10
N LEU A 95 3.52 7.11 0.66
CA LEU A 95 4.73 7.85 0.28
C LEU A 95 4.98 8.98 1.27
N ALA A 96 6.17 9.00 1.86
CA ALA A 96 6.62 10.06 2.76
C ALA A 96 7.10 11.30 1.98
N SER A 97 6.74 12.48 2.50
CA SER A 97 7.11 13.78 1.97
C SER A 97 7.50 14.70 3.11
N GLN A 98 8.76 15.13 3.13
CA GLN A 98 9.23 16.19 4.01
C GLN A 98 8.84 17.54 3.40
N GLU A 99 7.98 18.25 4.10
CA GLU A 99 7.45 19.56 3.73
C GLU A 99 7.86 20.61 4.79
N SER A 100 7.58 21.88 4.52
CA SER A 100 7.99 22.98 5.42
C SER A 100 7.34 22.92 6.81
N ASP A 101 6.15 22.32 6.88
CA ASP A 101 5.31 22.18 8.08
C ASP A 101 5.47 20.81 8.77
N GLY A 102 6.33 19.92 8.26
CA GLY A 102 6.59 18.62 8.86
C GLY A 102 6.69 17.48 7.84
N LEU A 103 6.70 16.24 8.36
CA LEU A 103 6.67 15.05 7.53
C LEU A 103 5.22 14.59 7.33
N PHE A 104 4.85 14.39 6.07
CA PHE A 104 3.53 13.94 5.66
C PHE A 104 3.59 12.62 4.91
N VAL A 105 2.46 11.92 4.92
CA VAL A 105 2.25 10.69 4.16
C VAL A 105 1.12 10.93 3.17
N TYR A 106 1.39 10.62 1.91
CA TYR A 106 0.38 10.47 0.88
C TYR A 106 -0.02 9.00 0.78
N ASP A 107 -1.30 8.72 0.97
CA ASP A 107 -1.87 7.37 0.83
C ASP A 107 -3.33 7.44 0.37
N VAL A 108 -3.92 6.27 0.11
CA VAL A 108 -5.34 6.16 -0.26
C VAL A 108 -6.04 5.18 0.66
N VAL A 109 -7.00 5.68 1.44
CA VAL A 109 -7.86 4.87 2.32
C VAL A 109 -9.27 4.82 1.75
N VAL A 110 -10.20 4.09 2.39
CA VAL A 110 -11.61 3.99 1.95
C VAL A 110 -12.28 5.37 1.74
N GLY A 111 -11.83 6.41 2.45
CA GLY A 111 -12.28 7.79 2.27
C GLY A 111 -11.72 8.53 1.05
N GLY A 112 -10.84 7.91 0.28
CA GLY A 112 -10.13 8.50 -0.86
C GLY A 112 -8.65 8.81 -0.57
N PRO A 113 -7.94 9.38 -1.58
CA PRO A 113 -6.59 9.88 -1.43
C PRO A 113 -6.50 10.97 -0.38
N ARG A 114 -5.41 11.00 0.39
CA ARG A 114 -5.19 11.98 1.44
C ARG A 114 -3.72 12.31 1.64
N ARG A 115 -3.49 13.47 2.25
CA ARG A 115 -2.22 13.90 2.86
C ARG A 115 -2.43 13.97 4.37
N VAL A 116 -1.66 13.20 5.14
CA VAL A 116 -1.79 13.18 6.61
C VAL A 116 -0.42 13.38 7.28
N PRO A 117 -0.35 14.09 8.42
CA PRO A 117 0.88 14.14 9.21
C PRO A 117 1.35 12.73 9.58
N PHE A 118 2.65 12.49 9.56
CA PHE A 118 3.21 11.17 9.83
C PHE A 118 2.86 10.64 11.23
N GLY A 119 2.88 11.50 12.27
CA GLY A 119 2.50 11.09 13.62
C GLY A 119 1.11 10.46 13.66
N LYS A 120 0.13 11.13 13.03
CA LYS A 120 -1.25 10.65 12.91
C LYS A 120 -1.37 9.38 12.06
N PHE A 121 -0.56 9.25 11.02
CA PHE A 121 -0.50 8.02 10.22
C PHE A 121 0.01 6.85 11.08
N ALA A 122 1.11 7.02 11.79
CA ALA A 122 1.75 5.96 12.57
C ALA A 122 0.95 5.53 13.81
N THR A 123 0.14 6.43 14.39
CA THR A 123 -0.74 6.15 15.54
C THR A 123 -2.16 5.72 15.14
N ASP A 124 -2.45 5.57 13.84
CA ASP A 124 -3.73 5.01 13.40
C ASP A 124 -3.90 3.61 14.01
N ARG A 125 -4.92 3.44 14.85
CA ARG A 125 -5.18 2.19 15.58
C ARG A 125 -5.44 1.00 14.68
N ASN A 126 -5.75 1.24 13.41
CA ASN A 126 -5.91 0.19 12.43
C ASN A 126 -4.57 -0.29 11.87
N ILE A 127 -3.45 0.36 12.18
CA ILE A 127 -2.11 -0.06 11.75
C ILE A 127 -1.42 -0.82 12.88
N SER A 128 -0.97 -2.04 12.58
CA SER A 128 -0.30 -2.93 13.54
C SER A 128 1.20 -3.10 13.28
N LEU A 129 1.66 -2.84 12.05
CA LEU A 129 3.06 -2.93 11.64
C LEU A 129 3.41 -1.78 10.71
N LEU A 130 4.66 -1.32 10.81
CA LEU A 130 5.28 -0.36 9.90
C LEU A 130 6.64 -0.90 9.44
N ALA A 131 6.90 -0.85 8.15
CA ALA A 131 8.21 -1.04 7.55
C ALA A 131 8.50 0.11 6.57
N VAL A 132 9.78 0.37 6.34
CA VAL A 132 10.21 1.49 5.49
C VAL A 132 11.24 0.99 4.49
N LYS A 133 10.99 1.30 3.21
CA LYS A 133 12.00 1.17 2.17
C LYS A 133 12.26 2.50 1.48
N ARG A 134 13.50 2.72 1.06
CA ARG A 134 13.97 3.95 0.41
C ARG A 134 14.54 3.63 -0.95
N LEU A 135 14.33 4.50 -1.93
CA LEU A 135 15.01 4.39 -3.21
C LEU A 135 16.53 4.46 -3.04
N GLN A 136 17.22 3.56 -3.73
CA GLN A 136 18.67 3.61 -3.89
C GLN A 136 19.08 4.97 -4.48
N PRO A 137 20.26 5.50 -4.11
CA PRO A 137 20.68 6.86 -4.46
C PRO A 137 20.50 7.24 -5.94
N GLN A 138 20.78 6.32 -6.87
CA GLN A 138 20.68 6.56 -8.31
C GLN A 138 19.26 6.77 -8.84
N TYR A 139 18.23 6.36 -8.09
CA TYR A 139 16.83 6.51 -8.48
C TYR A 139 16.13 7.69 -7.81
N ARG A 140 16.76 8.34 -6.83
CA ARG A 140 16.13 9.41 -6.03
C ARG A 140 15.72 10.65 -6.82
N GLY A 141 16.25 10.84 -8.03
CA GLY A 141 15.86 11.94 -8.92
C GLY A 141 14.37 11.95 -9.29
N CYS A 142 13.67 10.81 -9.22
CA CYS A 142 12.23 10.72 -9.51
C CYS A 142 11.33 11.17 -8.34
N VAL A 143 11.86 11.24 -7.11
CA VAL A 143 11.07 11.50 -5.89
C VAL A 143 10.26 12.79 -5.96
N PRO A 144 10.81 13.95 -6.39
CA PRO A 144 10.02 15.18 -6.45
C PRO A 144 8.80 15.07 -7.35
N ALA A 145 8.93 14.42 -8.51
CA ALA A 145 7.82 14.24 -9.45
C ALA A 145 6.76 13.26 -8.92
N ALA A 146 7.18 12.18 -8.24
CA ALA A 146 6.24 11.24 -7.61
C ALA A 146 5.45 11.90 -6.47
N ILE A 147 6.11 12.69 -5.62
CA ILE A 147 5.43 13.45 -4.56
C ILE A 147 4.44 14.46 -5.15
N GLU A 148 4.84 15.18 -6.20
CA GLU A 148 3.98 16.14 -6.88
C GLU A 148 2.73 15.48 -7.46
N TYR A 149 2.87 14.31 -8.07
CA TYR A 149 1.75 13.51 -8.57
C TYR A 149 0.76 13.14 -7.43
N CYS A 150 1.27 12.58 -6.33
CA CYS A 150 0.46 12.24 -5.16
C CYS A 150 -0.23 13.48 -4.57
N ARG A 151 0.47 14.62 -4.53
CA ARG A 151 -0.08 15.89 -4.05
C ARG A 151 -1.25 16.34 -4.92
N GLN A 152 -1.12 16.29 -6.23
CA GLN A 152 -2.21 16.61 -7.15
C GLN A 152 -3.40 15.69 -6.92
N ILE A 153 -3.21 14.38 -6.87
CA ILE A 153 -4.30 13.43 -6.62
C ILE A 153 -4.96 13.68 -5.26
N SER A 154 -4.21 13.97 -4.20
CA SER A 154 -4.76 14.19 -2.86
C SER A 154 -5.69 15.40 -2.75
N VAL A 155 -5.56 16.38 -3.66
CA VAL A 155 -6.40 17.59 -3.70
C VAL A 155 -7.64 17.36 -4.57
N HIS A 156 -7.55 16.49 -5.58
CA HIS A 156 -8.70 16.09 -6.37
C HIS A 156 -9.51 15.07 -5.56
N SER A 157 -10.81 15.28 -5.41
CA SER A 157 -11.71 14.43 -4.59
C SER A 157 -11.96 13.04 -5.19
N GLY A 158 -10.92 12.37 -5.70
CA GLY A 158 -10.95 10.99 -6.14
C GLY A 158 -11.48 10.10 -5.02
N LYS A 159 -12.32 9.14 -5.39
CA LYS A 159 -12.84 8.16 -4.44
C LYS A 159 -11.83 7.03 -4.29
N PHE A 160 -11.95 6.30 -3.19
CA PHE A 160 -11.30 5.00 -3.09
C PHE A 160 -11.83 4.09 -4.19
N ASP A 161 -10.92 3.42 -4.90
CA ASP A 161 -11.33 2.44 -5.89
C ASP A 161 -11.74 1.13 -5.22
N THR A 162 -13.05 0.96 -5.06
CA THR A 162 -13.64 -0.28 -4.54
C THR A 162 -13.62 -1.42 -5.56
N GLU A 163 -13.40 -1.13 -6.84
CA GLU A 163 -13.38 -2.11 -7.93
C GLU A 163 -11.97 -2.67 -8.18
N LEU A 164 -10.93 -2.01 -7.66
CA LEU A 164 -9.51 -2.32 -7.93
C LEU A 164 -9.20 -2.42 -9.43
N ARG A 165 -9.85 -1.59 -10.24
CA ARG A 165 -9.71 -1.57 -11.68
C ARG A 165 -8.78 -0.44 -12.07
N LEU A 166 -7.63 -0.82 -12.65
CA LEU A 166 -6.68 0.13 -13.20
C LEU A 166 -7.34 1.02 -14.27
N ASP A 167 -6.82 2.22 -14.41
CA ASP A 167 -7.26 3.21 -15.41
C ASP A 167 -8.72 3.66 -15.24
N ASN A 168 -9.24 3.63 -14.01
CA ASN A 168 -10.44 4.36 -13.62
C ASN A 168 -10.02 5.59 -12.79
N ASP A 169 -10.76 6.69 -12.77
CA ASP A 169 -10.37 7.92 -12.05
C ASP A 169 -10.41 7.79 -10.50
N HIS A 170 -10.43 6.56 -9.98
CA HIS A 170 -10.36 6.23 -8.56
C HIS A 170 -9.05 5.51 -8.28
N TYR A 171 -8.60 5.55 -7.03
CA TYR A 171 -7.31 4.97 -6.67
C TYR A 171 -7.44 4.09 -5.43
N TYR A 172 -6.61 3.06 -5.38
CA TYR A 172 -6.21 2.43 -4.11
C TYR A 172 -4.72 2.70 -3.84
N CYS A 173 -4.26 2.32 -2.65
CA CYS A 173 -2.96 2.77 -2.12
C CYS A 173 -1.77 2.40 -3.00
N SER A 174 -1.60 1.11 -3.34
CA SER A 174 -0.49 0.66 -4.18
C SER A 174 -0.57 1.18 -5.62
N GLU A 175 -1.76 1.34 -6.18
CA GLU A 175 -1.93 1.93 -7.51
C GLU A 175 -1.50 3.39 -7.54
N MET A 176 -1.96 4.23 -6.61
CA MET A 176 -1.56 5.64 -6.58
C MET A 176 -0.04 5.78 -6.49
N ILE A 177 0.61 4.99 -5.62
CA ILE A 177 2.07 5.02 -5.47
C ILE A 177 2.75 4.53 -6.75
N GLU A 178 2.31 3.41 -7.33
CA GLU A 178 2.90 2.91 -8.57
C GLU A 178 2.77 3.93 -9.72
N LEU A 179 1.59 4.52 -9.90
CA LEU A 179 1.34 5.52 -10.94
C LEU A 179 2.17 6.79 -10.72
N ALA A 180 2.35 7.22 -9.47
CA ALA A 180 3.22 8.34 -9.13
C ALA A 180 4.66 8.13 -9.59
N PHE A 181 5.22 6.94 -9.31
CA PHE A 181 6.59 6.63 -9.71
C PHE A 181 6.71 6.35 -11.21
N ARG A 182 5.70 5.74 -11.86
CA ARG A 182 5.64 5.60 -13.32
C ARG A 182 5.58 6.96 -14.02
N HIS A 183 4.78 7.89 -13.51
CA HIS A 183 4.75 9.28 -13.98
C HIS A 183 6.14 9.93 -13.87
N ALA A 184 6.88 9.62 -12.81
CA ALA A 184 8.25 10.06 -12.60
C ALA A 184 9.31 9.25 -13.37
N GLY A 185 8.90 8.33 -14.26
CA GLY A 185 9.79 7.54 -15.11
C GLY A 185 10.40 6.29 -14.48
N LEU A 186 9.90 5.85 -13.31
CA LEU A 186 10.39 4.69 -12.59
C LEU A 186 9.24 3.73 -12.20
N PRO A 187 8.97 2.66 -12.96
CA PRO A 187 8.05 1.63 -12.48
C PRO A 187 8.62 0.92 -11.25
N LEU A 188 7.82 0.74 -10.19
CA LEU A 188 8.25 0.04 -8.98
C LEU A 188 7.91 -1.45 -9.04
N SER A 189 6.82 -1.81 -9.72
CA SER A 189 6.35 -3.18 -9.83
C SER A 189 5.61 -3.43 -11.16
N GLN A 190 5.40 -4.69 -11.51
CA GLN A 190 4.46 -5.07 -12.56
C GLN A 190 3.10 -5.37 -11.93
N PRO A 191 2.00 -5.09 -12.64
CA PRO A 191 0.69 -5.51 -12.17
C PRO A 191 0.63 -7.04 -12.16
N ILE A 192 -0.20 -7.58 -11.27
CA ILE A 192 -0.47 -9.01 -11.14
C ILE A 192 -1.95 -9.27 -11.29
N ARG A 193 -2.31 -10.33 -11.99
CA ARG A 193 -3.71 -10.78 -12.06
C ARG A 193 -4.15 -11.32 -10.71
N ILE A 194 -5.38 -11.03 -10.29
CA ILE A 194 -5.92 -11.51 -9.01
C ILE A 194 -5.88 -13.04 -8.93
N ASP A 195 -6.20 -13.73 -10.03
CA ASP A 195 -6.15 -15.20 -10.16
C ASP A 195 -4.73 -15.79 -10.18
N GLN A 196 -3.69 -14.96 -10.15
CA GLN A 196 -2.29 -15.35 -10.07
C GLN A 196 -1.63 -14.95 -8.74
N LEU A 197 -2.40 -14.44 -7.78
CA LEU A 197 -1.87 -14.16 -6.45
C LEU A 197 -1.30 -15.44 -5.80
N PRO A 198 -0.17 -15.36 -5.07
CA PRO A 198 0.58 -16.52 -4.58
C PRO A 198 -0.23 -17.57 -3.82
N ARG A 199 -1.30 -17.16 -3.15
CA ARG A 199 -2.16 -18.01 -2.32
C ARG A 199 -3.64 -17.88 -2.69
N ILE A 200 -3.94 -17.61 -3.95
CA ILE A 200 -5.33 -17.46 -4.41
C ILE A 200 -6.16 -18.73 -4.19
N ASP A 201 -5.52 -19.90 -4.21
CA ASP A 201 -6.09 -21.21 -3.88
C ASP A 201 -6.62 -21.29 -2.44
N ARG A 202 -6.18 -20.39 -1.55
CA ARG A 202 -6.64 -20.28 -0.17
C ARG A 202 -7.84 -19.37 0.02
N LEU A 203 -8.33 -18.73 -1.04
CA LEU A 203 -9.54 -17.91 -0.96
C LEU A 203 -10.72 -18.78 -0.52
N PRO A 204 -11.34 -18.52 0.64
CA PRO A 204 -12.46 -19.34 1.10
C PRO A 204 -13.64 -19.24 0.11
N ALA A 205 -14.22 -20.37 -0.27
CA ALA A 205 -15.39 -20.41 -1.14
C ALA A 205 -16.53 -19.44 -0.76
N PRO A 206 -16.94 -19.28 0.52
CA PRO A 206 -17.94 -18.29 0.88
C PRO A 206 -17.48 -16.85 0.64
N THR A 207 -16.20 -16.53 0.87
CA THR A 207 -15.63 -15.22 0.56
C THR A 207 -15.62 -14.97 -0.94
N LYS A 208 -15.27 -15.98 -1.75
CA LYS A 208 -15.34 -15.89 -3.20
C LYS A 208 -16.77 -15.60 -3.68
N ILE A 209 -17.77 -16.34 -3.18
CA ILE A 209 -19.19 -16.11 -3.51
C ILE A 209 -19.59 -14.67 -3.14
N LEU A 210 -19.15 -14.19 -1.98
CA LEU A 210 -19.45 -12.83 -1.52
C LEU A 210 -18.85 -11.77 -2.44
N ILE A 211 -17.58 -11.93 -2.85
CA ILE A 211 -16.91 -11.06 -3.81
C ILE A 211 -17.65 -11.08 -5.15
N ASP A 212 -17.92 -12.27 -5.69
CA ASP A 212 -18.60 -12.47 -6.98
C ASP A 212 -20.03 -11.88 -6.98
N THR A 213 -20.70 -11.83 -5.82
CA THR A 213 -22.10 -11.37 -5.71
C THR A 213 -22.23 -9.89 -5.35
N LEU A 214 -21.31 -9.35 -4.55
CA LEU A 214 -21.42 -8.01 -3.97
C LEU A 214 -20.44 -6.99 -4.54
N THR A 215 -19.51 -7.41 -5.39
CA THR A 215 -18.50 -6.52 -5.98
C THR A 215 -18.44 -6.71 -7.49
N THR A 216 -17.77 -5.78 -8.17
CA THR A 216 -17.46 -5.86 -9.61
C THR A 216 -16.03 -6.35 -9.85
N ILE A 217 -15.34 -6.86 -8.83
CA ILE A 217 -13.95 -7.31 -8.92
C ILE A 217 -13.88 -8.56 -9.80
N GLU A 218 -13.14 -8.49 -10.90
CA GLU A 218 -12.93 -9.63 -11.79
C GLU A 218 -11.63 -10.35 -11.45
N MET A 219 -11.67 -11.68 -11.31
CA MET A 219 -10.47 -12.46 -10.93
C MET A 219 -9.35 -12.38 -11.98
N GLN A 220 -9.66 -12.07 -13.23
CA GLN A 220 -8.66 -11.92 -14.29
C GLN A 220 -8.08 -10.50 -14.38
N GLN A 221 -8.63 -9.54 -13.64
CA GLN A 221 -8.14 -8.16 -13.68
C GLN A 221 -6.77 -8.05 -13.02
N GLU A 222 -6.02 -7.06 -13.48
CA GLU A 222 -4.69 -6.74 -13.01
C GLU A 222 -4.74 -5.72 -11.86
N ILE A 223 -3.90 -5.92 -10.84
CA ILE A 223 -3.79 -5.03 -9.69
C ILE A 223 -2.32 -4.80 -9.32
N PHE A 224 -2.02 -3.66 -8.70
CA PHE A 224 -0.78 -3.42 -7.99
C PHE A 224 -0.96 -3.81 -6.52
N VAL A 225 0.07 -4.41 -5.92
CA VAL A 225 0.01 -4.80 -4.51
C VAL A 225 1.21 -4.23 -3.75
N PRO A 226 1.08 -3.91 -2.45
CA PRO A 226 2.24 -3.65 -1.59
C PRO A 226 3.24 -4.81 -1.69
N GLY A 227 2.73 -6.04 -1.68
CA GLY A 227 3.49 -7.22 -2.12
C GLY A 227 4.41 -7.82 -1.07
N ASN A 228 5.30 -8.70 -1.49
CA ASN A 228 6.21 -9.47 -0.65
C ASN A 228 7.60 -9.51 -1.30
N ASP A 229 8.49 -10.39 -0.86
CA ASP A 229 9.86 -10.45 -1.40
C ASP A 229 9.94 -10.90 -2.88
N ARG A 230 8.82 -11.29 -3.49
CA ARG A 230 8.73 -11.80 -4.87
C ARG A 230 7.86 -10.95 -5.79
N ILE A 231 6.79 -10.34 -5.29
CA ILE A 231 5.82 -9.58 -6.09
C ILE A 231 5.53 -8.20 -5.47
N GLY A 232 5.01 -7.28 -6.29
CA GLY A 232 4.55 -5.96 -5.85
C GLY A 232 5.68 -4.97 -5.55
N ILE A 233 5.31 -3.84 -4.97
CA ILE A 233 6.22 -2.71 -4.71
C ILE A 233 7.34 -3.12 -3.73
N TRP A 234 7.03 -3.98 -2.74
CA TRP A 234 8.01 -4.44 -1.76
C TRP A 234 9.18 -5.20 -2.40
N SER A 235 8.98 -5.96 -3.49
CA SER A 235 10.09 -6.68 -4.15
C SER A 235 10.93 -5.80 -5.08
N CYS A 236 10.63 -4.50 -5.20
CA CYS A 236 11.32 -3.62 -6.13
C CYS A 236 12.85 -3.60 -5.84
N PRO A 237 13.71 -3.93 -6.83
CA PRO A 237 15.16 -3.97 -6.63
C PRO A 237 15.78 -2.57 -6.49
N CYS A 238 15.01 -1.53 -6.77
CA CYS A 238 15.42 -0.13 -6.64
C CYS A 238 15.30 0.38 -5.19
N LEU A 239 14.77 -0.44 -4.28
CA LEU A 239 14.47 -0.08 -2.90
C LEU A 239 15.38 -0.80 -1.91
N ASP A 240 16.01 -0.04 -1.02
CA ASP A 240 16.75 -0.56 0.13
C ASP A 240 15.87 -0.55 1.39
N LEU A 241 16.04 -1.55 2.24
CA LEU A 241 15.37 -1.61 3.54
C LEU A 241 15.97 -0.58 4.50
N VAL A 242 15.15 0.34 5.00
CA VAL A 242 15.54 1.27 6.08
C VAL A 242 15.15 0.67 7.42
N ILE A 243 13.92 0.17 7.52
CA ILE A 243 13.35 -0.41 8.74
C ILE A 243 12.52 -1.63 8.37
N ASP A 244 12.79 -2.76 9.02
CA ASP A 244 11.94 -3.94 8.87
C ASP A 244 10.64 -3.83 9.68
N ALA A 245 9.68 -4.68 9.38
CA ALA A 245 8.34 -4.69 9.98
C ALA A 245 8.40 -4.65 11.51
N THR A 246 8.05 -3.49 12.06
CA THR A 246 8.10 -3.19 13.49
C THR A 246 6.68 -2.86 13.99
N PRO A 247 6.26 -3.36 15.18
CA PRO A 247 4.99 -2.99 15.77
C PRO A 247 4.87 -1.47 16.01
N THR A 248 3.70 -0.90 15.72
CA THR A 248 3.45 0.55 15.82
C THR A 248 3.08 1.05 17.22
N ALA A 249 3.02 0.16 18.22
CA ALA A 249 2.68 0.51 19.60
C ALA A 249 3.61 1.58 20.21
N ARG A 250 4.83 1.73 19.67
CA ARG A 250 5.79 2.76 20.04
C ARG A 250 6.83 2.91 18.92
N PRO A 251 7.40 4.11 18.72
CA PRO A 251 8.49 4.29 17.76
C PRO A 251 9.65 3.30 18.03
N PRO A 252 10.33 2.81 16.99
CA PRO A 252 11.54 2.04 17.17
C PRO A 252 12.55 2.84 18.00
N SER A 253 13.24 2.18 18.93
CA SER A 253 14.43 2.76 19.54
C SER A 253 15.41 3.12 18.41
N ASP A 254 16.07 4.28 18.52
CA ASP A 254 17.15 4.65 17.59
C ASP A 254 18.08 3.42 17.48
N PRO A 255 18.34 2.89 16.27
CA PRO A 255 19.21 1.74 16.12
C PRO A 255 20.52 2.10 16.81
N ALA A 256 20.99 1.24 17.71
CA ALA A 256 22.23 1.46 18.42
C ALA A 256 23.28 1.82 17.36
N MET A 257 23.78 3.06 17.42
CA MET A 257 24.89 3.49 16.58
C MET A 257 25.90 2.34 16.64
N PRO A 258 26.33 1.77 15.50
CA PRO A 258 27.35 0.73 15.55
C PRO A 258 28.47 1.26 16.44
N PRO A 259 28.95 0.46 17.43
CA PRO A 259 29.90 0.94 18.42
C PRO A 259 31.00 1.67 17.66
N GLY A 260 31.12 2.97 17.95
CA GLY A 260 31.93 3.88 17.18
C GLY A 260 33.27 3.21 16.91
N VAL A 261 33.66 3.16 15.64
CA VAL A 261 35.01 2.75 15.26
C VAL A 261 35.95 3.64 16.05
N VAL A 262 36.44 3.09 17.16
CA VAL A 262 37.60 3.59 17.86
C VAL A 262 38.65 3.67 16.77
N ARG A 263 39.08 4.90 16.44
CA ARG A 263 40.29 5.14 15.64
C ARG A 263 41.47 4.61 16.46
N GLY A 264 41.64 3.29 16.43
CA GLY A 264 42.84 2.59 16.81
C GLY A 264 43.72 2.54 15.57
N SER A 265 44.76 3.37 15.60
CA SER A 265 45.94 3.23 14.77
C SER A 265 46.50 1.81 14.85
N ASP A 266 46.99 1.34 13.70
CA ASP A 266 47.94 0.24 13.50
C ASP A 266 47.43 -1.19 13.75
N ILE A 267 47.26 -1.97 12.68
CA ILE A 267 48.20 -3.03 12.24
C ILE A 267 47.59 -3.85 11.07
N ALA A 268 48.40 -3.92 10.00
CA ALA A 268 48.59 -4.98 8.99
C ALA A 268 47.42 -5.62 8.20
N ARG A 269 47.51 -5.39 6.88
CA ARG A 269 47.42 -6.35 5.76
C ARG A 269 46.98 -7.79 6.08
N SER A 270 45.90 -8.23 5.43
CA SER A 270 46.03 -9.28 4.40
C SER A 270 44.84 -9.22 3.42
N SER A 271 45.17 -9.46 2.16
CA SER A 271 44.32 -9.39 0.98
C SER A 271 43.97 -10.80 0.49
N GLY A 272 42.75 -11.00 0.00
CA GLY A 272 42.33 -12.19 -0.75
C GLY A 272 40.89 -12.05 -1.27
N PRO A 273 40.53 -12.61 -2.45
CA PRO A 273 39.71 -11.88 -3.42
C PRO A 273 38.26 -12.39 -3.58
N ALA A 274 37.45 -11.44 -4.09
CA ALA A 274 36.28 -11.52 -4.98
C ALA A 274 35.47 -12.83 -5.08
N ASP A 275 34.14 -12.68 -5.01
CA ASP A 275 33.30 -13.21 -6.09
C ASP A 275 32.06 -12.35 -6.32
N SER A 276 31.91 -11.95 -7.58
CA SER A 276 30.88 -11.03 -8.08
C SER A 276 29.87 -11.82 -8.91
N VAL A 277 28.61 -11.85 -8.49
CA VAL A 277 27.51 -12.34 -9.34
C VAL A 277 26.74 -11.13 -9.86
N ARG A 278 27.05 -10.76 -11.10
CA ARG A 278 26.23 -9.90 -11.95
C ARG A 278 25.02 -10.71 -12.43
N THR A 279 23.82 -10.27 -12.10
CA THR A 279 22.61 -10.60 -12.88
C THR A 279 22.20 -9.37 -13.66
N ALA A 280 22.35 -9.47 -14.99
CA ALA A 280 21.99 -8.45 -15.94
C ALA A 280 20.45 -8.39 -16.10
N TRP A 281 19.87 -7.23 -15.82
CA TRP A 281 18.55 -6.88 -16.35
C TRP A 281 18.78 -6.19 -17.70
N ALA A 282 18.46 -6.90 -18.78
CA ALA A 282 18.45 -6.35 -20.12
C ALA A 282 17.28 -5.37 -20.23
N GLY A 283 17.61 -4.11 -20.50
CA GLY A 283 16.64 -3.07 -20.81
C GLY A 283 15.89 -3.41 -22.09
N GLN A 284 14.57 -3.30 -22.04
CA GLN A 284 13.75 -3.24 -23.23
C GLN A 284 13.45 -1.76 -23.48
N GLU A 285 14.16 -1.18 -24.44
CA GLU A 285 13.86 0.13 -25.02
C GLU A 285 12.43 0.11 -25.56
N LEU A 286 11.53 0.86 -24.92
CA LEU A 286 10.26 1.23 -25.53
C LEU A 286 10.51 2.42 -26.46
N ARG A 287 10.51 2.12 -27.77
CA ARG A 287 10.39 3.08 -28.86
C ARG A 287 9.13 3.93 -28.68
N ALA A 288 9.29 5.24 -28.67
CA ALA A 288 8.21 6.18 -28.89
C ALA A 288 7.70 6.06 -30.35
N PRO A 289 6.38 6.03 -30.59
CA PRO A 289 5.85 6.30 -31.92
C PRO A 289 5.76 7.81 -32.13
N ASP A 290 6.61 8.30 -33.01
CA ASP A 290 6.48 9.60 -33.66
C ASP A 290 5.48 9.46 -34.83
N SER A 291 4.45 10.30 -34.87
CA SER A 291 3.87 10.86 -36.11
C SER A 291 2.56 11.59 -35.80
N THR A 292 2.71 12.90 -35.65
CA THR A 292 1.70 13.88 -36.03
C THR A 292 1.38 13.73 -37.51
N ASP A 293 0.16 13.33 -37.88
CA ASP A 293 -0.46 13.79 -39.12
C ASP A 293 -1.96 13.47 -39.20
N ARG A 294 -2.79 14.52 -39.07
CA ARG A 294 -3.92 14.85 -39.97
C ARG A 294 -4.86 15.87 -39.32
N ALA A 295 -4.77 17.10 -39.80
CA ALA A 295 -5.90 18.03 -39.80
C ALA A 295 -6.93 17.58 -40.87
N PRO A 296 -8.24 17.71 -40.63
CA PRO A 296 -9.22 17.57 -41.70
C PRO A 296 -9.45 18.91 -42.40
N GLU A 297 -9.20 18.91 -43.71
CA GLU A 297 -9.66 19.94 -44.64
C GLU A 297 -11.19 20.04 -44.64
N SER A 298 -11.71 21.25 -44.48
CA SER A 298 -13.10 21.60 -44.74
C SER A 298 -13.23 22.15 -46.16
N ARG A 299 -13.94 21.43 -47.02
CA ARG A 299 -14.52 21.95 -48.27
C ARG A 299 -16.00 21.57 -48.37
N GLU A 300 -16.81 22.57 -48.03
CA GLU A 300 -17.87 23.15 -48.86
C GLU A 300 -18.43 22.28 -50.01
N ALA A 301 -19.72 21.93 -49.91
CA ALA A 301 -20.57 21.65 -51.07
C ALA A 301 -21.99 22.17 -50.80
N ALA A 302 -22.39 23.12 -51.63
CA ALA A 302 -23.71 23.72 -51.69
C ALA A 302 -24.69 22.84 -52.51
N ALA A 303 -25.95 22.80 -52.07
CA ALA A 303 -27.21 22.66 -52.83
C ALA A 303 -28.32 22.50 -51.78
N GLY A 304 -29.39 23.28 -51.70
CA GLY A 304 -30.16 23.93 -52.74
C GLY A 304 -31.61 23.49 -52.56
N ARG A 305 -32.43 24.33 -51.90
CA ARG A 305 -33.89 24.57 -52.07
C ARG A 305 -34.41 25.37 -50.89
#